data_AF-A0A963AN65-F1
#
_entry.id   AF-A0A963AN65-F1
#
_cell.length_a   1.000
_cell.length_b   1.000
_cell.length_c   1.000
_cell.angle_alpha   90.00
_cell.angle_beta   90.00
_cell.angle_gamma   90.00
#
_symmetry.space_group_name_H-M   'P 1'
#
loop_
_entity.id
_entity.type
_entity.pdbx_description
1 polymer ?
#
loop_
_entity_poly.entity_id
_entity_poly.type
_entity_poly.pdbx_seq_one_letter_code
_entity_poly.pdbx_strand_id
1 'polypeptide(L)'
;MTTRITVDPITRIEGHLRIDVEVDEGKVSKAWSSGQMWRGIEKILVGRDPREAWMYTQRFCGVCTTVHAITSVRAVENALQLEVPVNAQLIRNIIQTAHAIQDHIVHFYHLSAV
;
A
#
# COMPACT_ATOMS: atom_id res chain seq x y z
N MET A 1 -4.57 -36.85 6.44
CA MET A 1 -5.94 -36.43 6.03
C MET A 1 -5.85 -34.94 5.89
N THR A 2 -5.95 -34.42 4.66
CA THR A 2 -5.72 -33.00 4.40
C THR A 2 -6.94 -32.20 4.84
N THR A 3 -6.73 -31.21 5.70
CA THR A 3 -7.80 -30.32 6.18
C THR A 3 -7.62 -28.94 5.56
N ARG A 4 -8.70 -28.34 5.09
CA ARG A 4 -8.71 -26.96 4.58
C ARG A 4 -9.17 -26.01 5.67
N ILE A 5 -8.41 -24.92 5.87
CA ILE A 5 -8.72 -23.84 6.83
C ILE A 5 -8.80 -22.53 6.06
N THR A 6 -9.77 -21.69 6.41
CA THR A 6 -9.93 -20.34 5.87
C THR A 6 -9.86 -19.33 7.01
N VAL A 7 -9.04 -18.30 6.85
CA VAL A 7 -9.00 -17.13 7.74
C VAL A 7 -9.47 -15.92 6.93
N ASP A 8 -10.68 -15.46 7.25
CA ASP A 8 -11.35 -14.32 6.62
C ASP A 8 -12.26 -13.64 7.65
N PRO A 9 -11.93 -12.43 8.14
CA PRO A 9 -10.83 -11.59 7.71
C PRO A 9 -9.49 -11.90 8.39
N ILE A 10 -8.37 -11.67 7.70
CA ILE A 10 -7.10 -11.37 8.37
C ILE A 10 -7.24 -9.98 9.01
N THR A 11 -7.07 -9.90 10.32
CA THR A 11 -7.17 -8.65 11.09
C THR A 11 -5.79 -8.03 11.35
N ARG A 12 -5.76 -6.82 11.92
CA ARG A 12 -4.54 -6.03 12.19
C ARG A 12 -3.69 -5.77 10.93
N ILE A 13 -4.35 -5.59 9.80
CA ILE A 13 -3.75 -5.16 8.54
C ILE A 13 -4.56 -4.00 7.95
N GLU A 14 -4.03 -3.36 6.92
CA GLU A 14 -4.83 -2.52 6.03
C GLU A 14 -5.48 -3.39 4.94
N GLY A 15 -6.74 -3.08 4.62
CA GLY A 15 -7.45 -3.72 3.51
C GLY A 15 -8.23 -4.99 3.89
N HIS A 16 -8.56 -5.78 2.86
CA HIS A 16 -9.45 -6.94 2.95
C HIS A 16 -8.72 -8.17 2.41
N LEU A 17 -8.16 -8.97 3.32
CA LEU A 17 -7.36 -10.14 2.97
C LEU A 17 -8.00 -11.41 3.53
N ARG A 18 -8.15 -12.40 2.64
CA ARG A 18 -8.48 -13.78 2.96
C ARG A 18 -7.27 -14.67 2.70
N ILE A 19 -7.00 -15.59 3.63
CA ILE A 19 -6.00 -16.65 3.48
C ILE A 19 -6.68 -18.01 3.59
N ASP A 20 -6.49 -18.86 2.58
CA ASP A 20 -6.82 -20.29 2.65
C ASP A 20 -5.54 -21.10 2.79
N VAL A 21 -5.56 -22.14 3.63
CA VAL A 21 -4.45 -23.11 3.74
C VAL A 21 -4.97 -24.54 3.72
N GLU A 22 -4.20 -25.42 3.10
CA GLU A 22 -4.29 -26.86 3.29
C GLU A 22 -3.26 -27.28 4.34
N VAL A 23 -3.70 -28.05 5.34
CA VAL A 23 -2.86 -28.58 6.40
C VAL A 23 -2.80 -30.09 6.27
N ASP A 24 -1.58 -30.62 6.20
CA ASP A 24 -1.29 -32.04 6.23
C ASP A 24 -0.19 -32.31 7.26
N GLU A 25 -0.39 -33.36 8.06
CA GLU A 25 0.52 -33.72 9.17
C GLU A 25 0.94 -32.53 10.07
N GLY A 26 -0.01 -31.63 10.34
CA GLY A 26 0.21 -30.44 11.18
C GLY A 26 1.02 -29.31 10.54
N LYS A 27 1.33 -29.39 9.24
CA LYS A 27 2.05 -28.36 8.49
C LYS A 27 1.20 -27.83 7.34
N VAL A 28 1.37 -26.55 7.02
CA VAL A 28 0.77 -25.96 5.81
C VAL A 28 1.46 -26.59 4.58
N SER A 29 0.69 -27.30 3.75
CA SER A 29 1.16 -27.90 2.50
C SER A 29 0.91 -27.00 1.30
N LYS A 30 -0.11 -26.14 1.35
CA LYS A 30 -0.47 -25.19 0.30
C LYS A 30 -1.21 -23.99 0.89
N ALA A 31 -1.04 -22.81 0.28
CA ALA A 31 -1.69 -21.58 0.70
C ALA A 31 -2.18 -20.76 -0.50
N TRP A 32 -3.23 -19.98 -0.28
CA TRP A 32 -3.75 -18.99 -1.22
C TRP A 32 -3.98 -17.67 -0.50
N SER A 33 -3.64 -16.58 -1.19
CA SER A 33 -3.86 -15.22 -0.73
C SER A 33 -4.82 -14.51 -1.67
N SER A 34 -5.91 -13.97 -1.13
CA SER A 34 -6.94 -13.30 -1.91
C SER A 34 -7.28 -11.93 -1.33
N GLY A 35 -6.97 -10.88 -2.10
CA GLY A 35 -7.49 -9.53 -1.85
C GLY A 35 -8.94 -9.45 -2.32
N GLN A 36 -9.87 -9.15 -1.42
CA GLN A 36 -11.32 -9.26 -1.65
C GLN A 36 -11.98 -7.92 -2.05
N MET A 37 -11.21 -6.85 -2.23
CA MET A 37 -11.72 -5.50 -2.52
C MET A 37 -10.96 -4.84 -3.67
N TRP A 38 -11.68 -4.21 -4.58
CA TRP A 38 -11.14 -3.43 -5.69
C TRP A 38 -11.90 -2.11 -5.86
N ARG A 39 -11.16 -1.02 -6.12
CA ARG A 39 -11.72 0.34 -6.32
C ARG A 39 -11.51 0.90 -7.72
N GLY A 40 -10.61 0.31 -8.52
CA GLY A 40 -10.35 0.79 -9.89
C GLY A 40 -9.76 2.19 -9.99
N ILE A 41 -8.91 2.62 -9.05
CA ILE A 41 -8.30 3.97 -9.04
C ILE A 41 -7.58 4.28 -10.36
N GLU A 42 -6.91 3.32 -10.97
CA GLU A 42 -6.25 3.49 -12.27
C GLU A 42 -7.23 3.84 -13.38
N LYS A 43 -8.43 3.24 -13.38
CA LYS A 43 -9.50 3.57 -14.34
C LYS A 43 -10.07 4.96 -14.08
N ILE A 44 -10.18 5.37 -12.82
CA ILE A 44 -10.62 6.73 -12.43
C ILE A 44 -9.67 7.80 -12.98
N LEU A 45 -8.38 7.49 -13.17
CA LEU A 45 -7.38 8.42 -13.70
C LEU A 45 -7.46 8.62 -15.22
N VAL A 46 -8.05 7.69 -15.96
CA VAL A 46 -8.05 7.75 -17.44
C VAL A 46 -8.75 9.02 -17.92
N GLY A 47 -8.06 9.79 -18.77
CA GLY A 47 -8.56 11.04 -19.34
C GLY A 47 -8.41 12.27 -18.45
N ARG A 48 -7.84 12.15 -17.24
CA ARG A 48 -7.55 13.29 -16.37
C ARG A 48 -6.24 13.97 -16.71
N ASP A 49 -6.11 15.23 -16.29
CA ASP A 49 -4.84 15.95 -16.36
C ASP A 49 -3.80 15.28 -15.44
N PRO A 50 -2.58 14.98 -15.93
CA PRO A 50 -1.54 14.34 -15.12
C PRO A 50 -1.20 15.08 -13.82
N ARG A 51 -1.39 16.42 -13.77
CA ARG A 51 -1.14 17.24 -12.57
C ARG A 51 -2.10 16.95 -11.42
N GLU A 52 -3.27 16.37 -11.71
CA GLU A 52 -4.26 16.00 -10.70
C GLU A 52 -4.02 14.59 -10.12
N ALA A 53 -3.25 13.76 -10.81
CA ALA A 53 -3.14 12.33 -10.52
C ALA A 53 -2.68 12.03 -9.09
N TRP A 54 -1.81 12.85 -8.52
CA TRP A 54 -1.28 12.63 -7.17
C TRP A 54 -2.35 12.74 -6.09
N MET A 55 -3.35 13.60 -6.28
CA MET A 55 -4.46 13.74 -5.33
C MET A 55 -5.36 12.51 -5.33
N TYR A 56 -5.61 11.91 -6.50
CA TYR A 56 -6.41 10.69 -6.60
C TYR A 56 -5.63 9.48 -6.09
N THR A 57 -4.40 9.31 -6.53
CA THR A 57 -3.54 8.16 -6.15
C THR A 57 -3.17 8.17 -4.67
N GLN A 58 -3.06 9.34 -4.01
CA GLN A 58 -2.85 9.39 -2.56
C GLN A 58 -3.95 8.66 -1.77
N ARG A 59 -5.17 8.55 -2.32
CA ARG A 59 -6.28 7.84 -1.68
C ARG A 59 -6.24 6.33 -1.96
N PHE A 60 -5.18 5.84 -2.61
CA PHE A 60 -4.96 4.41 -2.74
C PHE A 60 -4.79 3.75 -1.36
N CYS A 61 -4.02 4.34 -0.44
CA CYS A 61 -3.91 3.82 0.91
C CYS A 61 -3.76 4.97 1.92
N GLY A 62 -4.50 4.88 3.03
CA GLY A 62 -4.44 5.86 4.12
C GLY A 62 -3.41 5.52 5.19
N VAL A 63 -2.99 4.26 5.30
CA VAL A 63 -1.91 3.83 6.21
C VAL A 63 -0.58 4.34 5.68
N CYS A 64 -0.16 3.87 4.50
CA CYS A 64 1.02 4.39 3.82
C CYS A 64 0.74 5.71 3.09
N THR A 65 0.10 6.67 3.76
CA THR A 65 -0.15 8.02 3.21
C THR A 65 1.15 8.68 2.77
N THR A 66 1.06 9.77 1.99
CA THR A 66 2.20 10.46 1.32
C THR A 66 2.85 9.69 0.18
N VAL A 67 3.01 8.36 0.27
CA VAL A 67 3.89 7.62 -0.67
C VAL A 67 3.35 7.60 -2.09
N HIS A 68 2.04 7.41 -2.26
CA HIS A 68 1.41 7.41 -3.58
C HIS A 68 1.36 8.80 -4.21
N ALA A 69 1.18 9.86 -3.41
CA ALA A 69 1.26 11.24 -3.88
C ALA A 69 2.64 11.54 -4.46
N ILE A 70 3.70 11.24 -3.67
CA ILE A 70 5.09 11.51 -4.06
C ILE A 70 5.49 10.65 -5.28
N THR A 71 5.06 9.39 -5.32
CA THR A 71 5.32 8.52 -6.47
C THR A 71 4.61 9.02 -7.73
N SER A 72 3.37 9.49 -7.61
CA SER A 72 2.62 10.03 -8.75
C SER A 72 3.25 11.30 -9.31
N VAL A 73 3.68 12.25 -8.48
CA VAL A 73 4.38 13.44 -9.00
C VAL A 73 5.73 13.08 -9.62
N ARG A 74 6.48 12.14 -9.04
CA ARG A 74 7.74 11.64 -9.62
C ARG A 74 7.53 10.99 -11.00
N ALA A 75 6.43 10.25 -11.19
CA ALA A 75 6.10 9.66 -12.48
C ALA A 75 5.83 10.72 -13.56
N VAL A 76 5.11 11.79 -13.21
CA VAL A 76 4.83 12.91 -14.12
C VAL A 76 6.09 13.73 -14.41
N GLU A 77 6.88 14.03 -13.38
CA GLU A 77 8.18 14.71 -13.51
C GLU A 77 9.13 13.94 -14.42
N ASN A 78 9.17 12.60 -14.29
CA ASN A 78 9.95 11.75 -15.18
C ASN A 78 9.42 11.78 -16.63
N ALA A 79 8.11 11.67 -16.84
CA ALA A 79 7.53 11.72 -18.17
C ALA A 79 7.82 13.06 -18.90
N LEU A 80 7.90 14.15 -18.14
CA LEU A 80 8.15 15.51 -18.66
C LEU A 80 9.62 15.94 -18.56
N GLN A 81 10.52 15.08 -18.06
CA GLN A 81 11.95 15.37 -17.85
C GLN A 81 12.18 16.65 -17.03
N LEU A 82 11.39 16.86 -15.97
CA LEU A 82 11.48 18.04 -15.12
C LEU A 82 12.58 17.89 -14.06
N GLU A 83 13.35 18.95 -13.87
CA GLU A 83 14.25 19.08 -12.73
C GLU A 83 13.48 19.55 -11.50
N VAL A 84 13.66 18.85 -10.38
CA VAL A 84 13.01 19.20 -9.11
C VAL A 84 14.00 20.02 -8.27
N PRO A 85 13.63 21.24 -7.83
CA PRO A 85 14.50 22.05 -6.98
C PRO A 85 14.95 21.29 -5.73
N VAL A 86 16.22 21.44 -5.34
CA VAL A 86 16.81 20.72 -4.20
C VAL A 86 16.01 20.91 -2.91
N ASN A 87 15.49 22.13 -2.66
CA ASN A 87 14.65 22.39 -1.48
C ASN A 87 13.33 21.59 -1.50
N ALA A 88 12.74 21.37 -2.68
CA ALA A 88 11.55 20.53 -2.80
C ALA A 88 11.89 19.06 -2.54
N GLN A 89 13.05 18.57 -2.99
CA GLN A 89 13.51 17.22 -2.67
C GLN A 89 13.74 17.04 -1.17
N LEU A 90 14.39 18.02 -0.50
CA LEU A 90 14.61 17.98 0.94
C LEU A 90 13.31 17.94 1.72
N ILE A 91 12.32 18.75 1.35
CA ILE A 91 10.97 18.72 1.96
C ILE A 91 10.31 17.34 1.74
N ARG A 92 10.35 16.80 0.52
CA ARG A 92 9.81 15.45 0.23
C ARG A 92 10.48 14.39 1.09
N ASN A 93 11.81 14.43 1.22
CA ASN A 93 12.56 13.48 2.02
C ASN A 93 12.19 13.53 3.51
N ILE A 94 12.03 14.73 4.07
CA ILE A 94 11.58 14.92 5.46
C ILE A 94 10.20 14.31 5.66
N ILE A 95 9.24 14.61 4.78
CA ILE A 95 7.88 14.08 4.86
C ILE A 95 7.87 12.55 4.79
N GLN A 96 8.58 11.95 3.82
CA GLN A 96 8.63 10.49 3.66
C GLN A 96 9.28 9.81 4.88
N THR A 97 10.35 10.40 5.42
CA THR A 97 11.07 9.84 6.57
C THR A 97 10.23 9.90 7.84
N ALA A 98 9.59 11.04 8.11
CA ALA A 98 8.70 11.20 9.25
C ALA A 98 7.51 10.22 9.18
N HIS A 99 6.92 10.05 7.98
CA HIS A 99 5.86 9.08 7.76
C HIS A 99 6.35 7.64 8.01
N ALA A 100 7.49 7.23 7.44
CA ALA A 100 8.01 5.87 7.62
C ALA A 100 8.28 5.52 9.09
N ILE A 101 8.82 6.47 9.88
CA ILE A 101 9.02 6.29 11.32
C ILE A 101 7.68 6.02 12.02
N GLN A 102 6.67 6.84 11.74
CA GLN A 102 5.33 6.66 12.32
C GLN A 102 4.70 5.32 11.89
N ASP A 103 4.78 4.97 10.60
CA ASP A 103 4.21 3.75 10.05
C ASP A 103 4.83 2.51 10.72
N HIS A 104 6.16 2.45 10.82
CA HIS A 104 6.85 1.31 11.43
C HIS A 104 6.61 1.16 12.92
N ILE A 105 6.53 2.26 13.68
CA ILE A 105 6.15 2.21 15.10
C ILE A 105 4.73 1.64 15.23
N VAL A 106 3.78 2.09 14.41
CA VAL A 106 2.41 1.58 14.44
C VAL A 106 2.36 0.10 14.06
N HIS A 107 3.06 -0.30 13.00
CA HIS A 107 3.12 -1.69 12.56
C HIS A 107 3.65 -2.60 13.67
N PHE A 108 4.76 -2.22 14.31
CA PHE A 108 5.34 -3.02 15.38
C PHE A 108 4.37 -3.17 16.57
N TYR A 109 3.92 -2.05 17.13
CA TYR A 109 3.18 -2.07 18.40
C TYR A 109 1.70 -2.41 18.24
N HIS A 110 1.01 -1.92 17.22
CA HIS A 110 -0.45 -2.05 17.13
C HIS A 110 -0.86 -3.20 16.21
N LEU A 111 -0.05 -3.52 15.21
CA LEU A 111 -0.42 -4.51 14.20
C LEU A 111 0.23 -5.88 14.41
N SER A 112 1.39 -5.93 15.07
CA SER A 112 2.19 -7.15 15.18
C SER A 112 2.33 -7.70 16.60
N ALA A 113 2.75 -6.86 17.56
CA ALA A 113 3.21 -7.32 18.87
C ALA A 113 2.09 -7.75 19.86
N VAL A 114 0.85 -7.30 19.65
CA VAL A 114 -0.33 -7.63 20.49
C VAL A 114 -1.22 -8.66 19.83
#